data_AF-A0A971IPW6-F1
#
_entry.id   AF-A0A971IPW6-F1
#
_cell.length_a   1.000
_cell.length_b   1.000
_cell.length_c   1.000
_cell.angle_alpha   90.00
_cell.angle_beta   90.00
_cell.angle_gamma   90.00
#
_symmetry.space_group_name_H-M   'P 1'
#
loop_
_entity.id
_entity.type
_entity.pdbx_description
1 polymer ?
#
loop_
_entity_poly.entity_id
_entity_poly.type
_entity_poly.pdbx_seq_one_letter_code
_entity_poly.pdbx_strand_id
1 'polypeptide(L)'
;MEELWVPIIAILCTIGLPVGFGMYLGLTSIRAEHKERMDLIRQGIIPPERMKKKANPNRLVSLRNGIVLIALGIGVIVGFLCSENLTSDHDNEFWIIGASIVFFLGLGYLTYFLVTQKMAIAQPREEPEQE
;
A
#
# COMPACT_ATOMS: atom_id res chain seq x y z
N MET A 1 -22.64 -29.64 -10.54
CA MET A 1 -21.39 -29.42 -11.32
C MET A 1 -21.35 -28.02 -11.93
N GLU A 2 -22.45 -27.50 -12.47
CA GLU A 2 -22.50 -26.15 -13.07
C GLU A 2 -22.38 -25.00 -12.05
N GLU A 3 -22.89 -25.18 -10.83
CA GLU A 3 -22.79 -24.17 -9.76
C GLU A 3 -21.36 -23.90 -9.25
N LEU A 4 -20.40 -24.81 -9.50
CA LEU A 4 -19.01 -24.62 -9.05
C LEU A 4 -18.19 -23.76 -10.04
N TRP A 5 -18.61 -23.69 -11.31
CA TRP A 5 -17.89 -22.92 -12.34
C TRP A 5 -18.11 -21.41 -12.19
N VAL A 6 -19.31 -21.01 -11.79
CA VAL A 6 -19.68 -19.59 -11.57
C VAL A 6 -18.75 -18.91 -10.54
N PRO A 7 -18.53 -19.44 -9.33
CA PRO A 7 -17.63 -18.82 -8.36
C PRO A 7 -16.15 -18.85 -8.82
N ILE A 8 -15.71 -19.89 -9.53
CA ILE A 8 -14.33 -19.96 -10.06
C ILE A 8 -14.09 -18.84 -11.08
N ILE A 9 -15.03 -18.61 -11.98
CA ILE A 9 -14.93 -17.53 -12.98
C ILE A 9 -15.02 -16.16 -12.31
N ALA A 10 -15.87 -16.00 -11.29
CA ALA A 10 -15.98 -14.76 -10.53
C ALA A 10 -14.67 -14.41 -9.80
N ILE A 11 -14.00 -15.39 -9.17
CA ILE A 11 -12.70 -15.18 -8.50
C ILE A 11 -11.61 -14.84 -9.53
N LEU A 12 -11.57 -15.54 -10.67
CA LEU A 12 -10.60 -15.25 -11.72
C LEU A 12 -10.79 -13.84 -12.29
N CYS A 13 -12.02 -13.41 -12.49
CA CYS A 13 -12.34 -12.09 -13.04
C CYS A 13 -12.04 -10.96 -12.05
N THR A 14 -12.41 -11.13 -10.77
CA THR A 14 -12.19 -10.13 -9.72
C THR A 14 -10.72 -9.83 -9.46
N ILE A 15 -9.82 -10.81 -9.64
CA ILE A 15 -8.37 -10.62 -9.47
C ILE A 15 -7.69 -10.33 -10.81
N GLY A 16 -8.05 -11.05 -11.87
CA GLY A 16 -7.40 -10.95 -13.17
C GLY A 16 -7.61 -9.59 -13.85
N LEU A 17 -8.81 -9.02 -13.73
CA LEU A 17 -9.16 -7.74 -14.36
C LEU A 17 -8.38 -6.56 -13.75
N PRO A 18 -8.32 -6.35 -12.41
CA PRO A 18 -7.52 -5.27 -11.84
C PRO A 18 -6.02 -5.44 -12.06
N VAL A 19 -5.49 -6.66 -12.06
CA VAL A 19 -4.06 -6.90 -12.36
C VAL A 19 -3.75 -6.58 -13.83
N GLY A 20 -4.58 -7.06 -14.75
CA GLY A 20 -4.42 -6.77 -16.18
C GLY A 20 -4.59 -5.28 -16.49
N PHE A 21 -5.58 -4.64 -15.88
CA PHE A 21 -5.83 -3.20 -16.04
C PHE A 21 -4.69 -2.36 -15.45
N GLY A 22 -4.18 -2.73 -14.26
CA GLY A 22 -3.02 -2.08 -13.66
C GLY A 22 -1.76 -2.19 -14.52
N MET A 23 -1.49 -3.37 -15.08
CA MET A 23 -0.39 -3.59 -16.01
C MET A 23 -0.57 -2.74 -17.29
N TYR A 24 -1.78 -2.70 -17.85
CA TYR A 24 -2.08 -1.92 -19.04
C TYR A 24 -1.87 -0.41 -18.83
N LEU A 25 -2.35 0.14 -17.72
CA LEU A 25 -2.10 1.53 -17.35
C LEU A 25 -0.62 1.81 -17.12
N GLY A 26 0.12 0.91 -16.47
CA GLY A 26 1.56 1.04 -16.28
C GLY A 26 2.31 1.10 -17.61
N LEU A 27 2.02 0.17 -18.53
CA LEU A 27 2.65 0.13 -19.85
C LEU A 27 2.28 1.33 -20.72
N THR A 28 1.03 1.79 -20.69
CA THR A 28 0.59 2.97 -21.46
C THR A 28 1.21 4.26 -20.91
N SER A 29 1.32 4.39 -19.58
CA SER A 29 2.01 5.52 -18.95
C SER A 29 3.48 5.59 -19.37
N ILE A 30 4.20 4.46 -19.33
CA ILE A 30 5.62 4.41 -19.75
C ILE A 30 5.76 4.74 -21.24
N ARG A 31 4.87 4.20 -22.09
CA ARG A 31 4.89 4.47 -23.54
C ARG A 31 4.58 5.94 -23.86
N ALA A 32 3.65 6.57 -23.13
CA ALA A 32 3.31 7.98 -23.29
C ALA A 32 4.52 8.88 -22.99
N GLU A 33 5.22 8.61 -21.88
CA GLU A 33 6.42 9.35 -21.50
C GLU A 33 7.56 9.20 -22.53
N HIS A 34 7.74 8.00 -23.10
CA HIS A 34 8.74 7.80 -24.15
C HIS A 34 8.40 8.55 -25.45
N LYS A 35 7.12 8.57 -25.82
CA LYS A 35 6.65 9.30 -27.00
C LYS A 35 6.85 10.80 -26.84
N GLU A 36 6.54 11.35 -25.67
CA GLU A 36 6.74 12.77 -25.36
C GLU A 36 8.22 13.17 -25.46
N ARG A 37 9.13 12.36 -24.90
CA ARG A 37 10.58 12.62 -25.00
C ARG A 37 11.07 12.57 -26.45
N MET A 38 10.59 11.61 -27.24
CA MET A 38 10.96 11.51 -28.65
C MET A 38 10.48 12.73 -29.44
N ASP A 39 9.32 13.27 -29.11
CA ASP A 39 8.78 14.45 -29.79
C ASP A 39 9.55 15.73 -29.42
N LEU A 40 9.98 15.87 -28.16
CA LEU A 40 10.87 16.96 -27.73
C LEU A 40 12.22 16.91 -28.47
N ILE A 41 12.83 15.72 -28.59
CA ILE A 41 14.07 15.53 -29.36
C ILE A 41 13.86 15.90 -30.83
N ARG A 42 12.73 15.50 -31.43
CA ARG A 42 12.37 15.84 -32.82
C ARG A 42 12.21 17.34 -33.03
N GLN A 43 11.74 18.06 -32.02
CA GLN A 43 11.63 19.52 -32.03
C GLN A 43 12.98 20.23 -31.75
N GLY A 44 14.06 19.47 -31.54
CA GLY A 44 15.38 20.01 -31.20
C GLY A 44 15.50 20.48 -29.75
N ILE A 45 14.49 20.23 -28.92
CA ILE A 45 14.50 20.53 -27.49
C ILE A 45 15.19 19.36 -26.79
N ILE A 46 16.32 19.63 -26.15
CA ILE A 46 16.97 18.64 -25.27
C ILE A 46 15.96 18.33 -24.16
N PRO A 47 15.44 17.09 -24.06
CA PRO A 47 14.48 16.76 -23.03
C PRO A 47 15.09 17.14 -21.69
N PRO A 48 14.37 17.84 -20.81
CA PRO A 48 14.87 18.06 -19.46
C PRO A 48 15.20 16.69 -18.91
N GLU A 49 16.48 16.44 -18.61
CA GLU A 49 16.85 15.31 -17.78
C GLU A 49 15.94 15.44 -16.59
N ARG A 50 15.09 14.44 -16.36
CA ARG A 50 14.44 14.36 -15.05
C ARG A 50 15.62 14.35 -14.12
N MET A 51 15.89 15.48 -13.46
CA MET A 51 16.57 15.51 -12.18
C MET A 51 15.88 14.35 -11.48
N LYS A 52 16.59 13.22 -11.38
CA LYS A 52 16.11 12.06 -10.65
C LYS A 52 15.90 12.69 -9.31
N LYS A 53 14.66 13.09 -9.00
CA LYS A 53 14.33 13.80 -7.78
C LYS A 53 14.85 12.84 -6.76
N LYS A 54 16.04 13.12 -6.18
CA LYS A 54 16.81 12.16 -5.38
C LYS A 54 15.76 11.59 -4.49
N ALA A 55 15.43 10.31 -4.67
CA ALA A 55 14.19 9.77 -4.14
C ALA A 55 14.30 10.03 -2.65
N ASN A 56 13.64 11.10 -2.18
CA ASN A 56 13.90 11.66 -0.87
C ASN A 56 13.56 10.48 0.03
N PRO A 57 14.55 9.83 0.65
CA PRO A 57 14.38 8.48 1.17
C PRO A 57 13.20 8.59 2.11
N ASN A 58 12.06 8.03 1.68
CA ASN A 58 10.77 8.45 2.17
C ASN A 58 10.64 7.87 3.57
N ARG A 59 11.19 8.58 4.56
CA ARG A 59 11.26 8.16 5.96
C ARG A 59 9.87 7.82 6.46
N LEU A 60 8.85 8.49 5.93
CA LEU A 60 7.44 8.23 6.22
C LEU A 60 6.97 6.86 5.69
N VAL A 61 7.49 6.37 4.56
CA VAL A 61 7.20 5.01 4.05
C VAL A 61 7.87 3.93 4.89
N SER A 62 9.11 4.13 5.31
CA SER A 62 9.78 3.22 6.25
C SER A 62 9.06 3.18 7.61
N LEU A 63 8.62 4.34 8.11
CA LEU A 63 7.87 4.45 9.35
C LEU A 63 6.47 3.81 9.25
N ARG A 64 5.79 3.99 8.11
CA ARG A 64 4.50 3.32 7.84
C ARG A 64 4.64 1.81 7.91
N ASN A 65 5.62 1.27 7.19
CA ASN A 65 5.84 -0.18 7.18
C ASN A 65 6.24 -0.69 8.57
N GLY A 66 7.06 0.06 9.32
CA GLY A 66 7.44 -0.29 10.70
C GLY A 66 6.25 -0.36 11.65
N ILE A 67 5.40 0.67 11.68
CA ILE A 67 4.21 0.70 12.57
C ILE A 67 3.22 -0.41 12.19
N VAL A 68 3.01 -0.64 10.90
CA VAL A 68 2.11 -1.70 10.42
C VAL A 68 2.64 -3.09 10.78
N LEU A 69 3.95 -3.34 10.64
CA LEU A 69 4.57 -4.63 11.02
C LEU A 69 4.46 -4.89 12.53
N ILE A 70 4.71 -3.88 13.37
CA ILE A 70 4.59 -3.99 14.82
C ILE A 70 3.15 -4.28 15.22
N ALA A 71 2.19 -3.54 14.66
CA ALA A 71 0.78 -3.72 14.94
C ALA A 71 0.27 -5.11 14.50
N LEU A 72 0.73 -5.60 13.35
CA LEU A 72 0.42 -6.95 12.86
C LEU A 72 0.98 -8.02 13.81
N GLY A 73 2.23 -7.89 14.24
CA GLY A 73 2.85 -8.82 15.19
C GLY A 73 2.09 -8.88 16.52
N ILE A 74 1.73 -7.72 17.07
CA ILE A 74 0.91 -7.64 18.30
C ILE A 74 -0.47 -8.26 18.06
N GLY A 75 -1.11 -7.98 16.93
CA GLY A 75 -2.43 -8.51 16.59
C GLY A 75 -2.48 -10.03 16.47
N VAL A 76 -1.41 -10.64 15.97
CA VAL A 76 -1.27 -12.11 15.89
C VAL A 76 -1.08 -12.70 17.28
N ILE A 77 -0.20 -12.13 18.11
CA ILE A 77 0.04 -12.61 19.48
C ILE A 77 -1.23 -12.50 20.32
N VAL A 78 -1.89 -11.35 20.26
CA VAL A 78 -3.15 -11.13 20.98
C VAL A 78 -4.26 -12.01 20.42
N GLY A 79 -4.31 -12.21 19.10
CA GLY A 79 -5.31 -13.09 18.46
C GLY A 79 -5.20 -14.53 18.93
N PHE A 80 -3.97 -15.05 19.04
CA PHE A 80 -3.69 -16.39 19.55
C PHE A 80 -4.00 -16.54 21.05
N LEU A 81 -3.66 -15.52 21.87
CA LEU A 81 -4.03 -15.52 23.29
C LEU A 81 -5.55 -15.46 23.50
N CYS A 82 -6.24 -14.71 22.63
CA CYS A 82 -7.70 -14.55 22.67
C CYS A 82 -8.41 -15.85 22.26
N SER A 83 -7.89 -16.58 21.26
CA SER A 83 -8.48 -17.85 20.83
C SER A 83 -8.40 -18.94 21.91
N GLU A 84 -7.28 -19.04 22.64
CA GLU A 84 -7.11 -20.02 23.72
C GLU A 84 -8.02 -19.76 24.94
N ASN A 85 -8.30 -18.49 25.27
CA ASN A 85 -9.04 -18.16 26.50
C ASN A 85 -10.57 -18.10 26.33
N LEU A 86 -11.08 -17.89 25.11
CA LEU A 86 -12.51 -17.62 24.86
C LEU A 86 -13.26 -18.75 24.16
N THR A 87 -12.57 -19.80 23.69
CA THR A 87 -13.19 -20.80 22.82
C THR A 87 -12.80 -22.23 23.23
N SER A 88 -13.72 -22.93 23.90
CA SER A 88 -13.67 -24.41 23.99
C SER A 88 -14.21 -25.09 22.72
N ASP A 89 -14.72 -24.31 21.76
CA ASP A 89 -15.37 -24.77 20.55
C ASP A 89 -14.53 -24.37 19.32
N HIS A 90 -14.10 -25.36 18.53
CA HIS A 90 -13.09 -25.21 17.48
C HIS A 90 -13.55 -24.32 16.30
N ASP A 91 -14.84 -24.02 16.20
CA ASP A 91 -15.42 -23.36 15.03
C ASP A 91 -15.21 -21.83 15.01
N ASN A 92 -15.05 -21.20 16.18
CA ASN A 92 -14.95 -19.73 16.26
C ASN A 92 -13.52 -19.20 16.32
N GLU A 93 -12.53 -20.08 16.48
CA GLU A 93 -11.12 -19.73 16.60
C GLU A 93 -10.60 -18.95 15.37
N PHE A 94 -10.96 -19.40 14.16
CA PHE A 94 -10.54 -18.74 12.92
C PHE A 94 -11.10 -17.31 12.80
N TRP A 95 -12.36 -17.10 13.21
CA TRP A 95 -13.02 -15.81 13.13
C TRP A 95 -12.44 -14.81 14.14
N ILE A 96 -12.09 -15.29 15.34
CA ILE A 96 -11.48 -14.50 16.41
C ILE A 96 -10.06 -14.07 16.04
N ILE A 97 -9.25 -14.99 15.51
CA ILE A 97 -7.89 -14.69 15.05
C ILE A 97 -7.94 -13.66 13.90
N GLY A 98 -8.82 -13.88 12.91
CA GLY A 98 -9.01 -12.96 11.80
C GLY A 98 -9.44 -11.56 12.25
N ALA A 99 -10.42 -11.49 13.17
CA ALA A 99 -10.90 -10.22 13.72
C ALA A 99 -9.80 -9.48 14.50
N SER A 100 -8.99 -10.18 15.30
CA SER A 100 -7.88 -9.57 16.04
C SER A 100 -6.82 -8.98 15.10
N ILE A 101 -6.41 -9.72 14.07
CA ILE A 101 -5.41 -9.24 13.11
C ILE A 101 -5.91 -7.98 12.39
N VAL A 102 -7.15 -7.97 11.91
CA VAL A 102 -7.74 -6.81 11.22
C VAL A 102 -7.90 -5.62 12.17
N PHE A 103 -8.31 -5.86 13.42
CA PHE A 103 -8.48 -4.82 14.43
C PHE A 103 -7.16 -4.11 14.75
N PHE A 104 -6.10 -4.88 15.04
CA PHE A 104 -4.79 -4.33 15.33
C PHE A 104 -4.13 -3.71 14.10
N LEU A 105 -4.34 -4.26 12.90
CA LEU A 105 -3.91 -3.63 11.66
C LEU A 105 -4.55 -2.24 11.49
N GLY A 106 -5.86 -2.13 11.74
CA GLY A 106 -6.58 -0.86 11.75
C GLY A 106 -6.02 0.13 12.77
N LEU A 107 -5.71 -0.34 13.98
CA LEU A 107 -5.08 0.46 15.03
C LEU A 107 -3.67 0.96 14.63
N GLY A 108 -2.88 0.11 13.95
CA GLY A 108 -1.58 0.47 13.39
C GLY A 108 -1.68 1.60 12.35
N TYR A 109 -2.69 1.55 11.48
CA TYR A 109 -2.93 2.64 10.53
C TYR A 109 -3.43 3.93 11.19
N LEU A 110 -4.28 3.81 12.22
CA LEU A 110 -4.77 4.96 12.98
C LEU A 110 -3.62 5.68 13.72
N THR A 111 -2.73 4.92 14.36
CA THR A 111 -1.55 5.46 15.04
C THR A 111 -0.56 6.08 14.04
N TYR A 112 -0.35 5.46 12.88
CA TYR A 112 0.43 6.07 11.79
C TYR A 112 -0.18 7.41 11.33
N PHE A 113 -1.50 7.49 11.20
CA PHE A 113 -2.18 8.74 10.81
C PHE A 113 -1.97 9.84 11.86
N LEU A 114 -2.12 9.53 13.15
CA LEU A 114 -1.88 10.50 14.22
C LEU A 114 -0.42 10.96 14.27
N VAL A 115 0.53 10.03 14.14
CA VAL A 115 1.97 10.32 14.15
C VAL A 115 2.37 11.17 12.93
N THR A 116 1.86 10.85 11.75
CA THR A 116 2.12 11.65 10.54
C THR A 116 1.43 13.00 10.58
N GLN A 117 0.24 13.12 11.16
CA GLN A 117 -0.43 14.40 11.40
C GLN A 117 0.43 15.30 12.32
N LYS A 118 1.00 14.75 13.39
CA LYS A 118 1.89 15.50 14.29
C LYS A 118 3.21 15.90 13.61
N MET A 119 3.79 15.05 12.78
CA MET A 119 5.02 15.38 12.03
C MET A 119 4.79 16.35 10.87
N ALA A 120 3.62 16.30 10.21
CA ALA A 120 3.26 17.27 9.17
C ALA A 120 3.09 18.69 9.75
N ILE A 121 2.64 18.79 11.01
CA ILE A 121 2.59 20.06 11.76
C ILE A 121 3.99 20.49 12.22
N ALA A 122 4.90 19.55 12.45
CA ALA A 122 6.27 19.77 12.92
C ALA A 122 7.33 19.82 11.81
N GLN A 123 6.94 19.97 10.53
CA GLN A 123 7.83 20.42 9.47
C GLN A 123 7.75 21.94 9.44
N PRO A 124 8.72 22.68 10.04
CA PRO A 124 8.91 24.08 9.67
C PRO A 124 9.16 24.08 8.17
N ARG A 125 8.57 25.05 7.47
CA ARG A 125 8.95 25.40 6.11
C ARG A 125 10.48 25.47 6.07
N GLU A 126 11.15 24.47 5.49
CA GLU A 126 12.51 24.68 5.00
C GLU A 126 12.35 25.76 3.92
N GLU A 127 12.80 26.96 4.29
CA GLU A 127 12.76 28.15 3.46
C GLU A 127 13.40 27.82 2.10
N PRO A 128 12.82 28.31 0.99
CA PRO A 128 13.52 28.24 -0.27
C PRO A 128 14.75 29.14 -0.15
N GLU A 129 15.93 28.56 0.07
CA GLU A 129 17.19 29.22 -0.22
C GLU A 129 17.21 29.51 -1.72
N GLN A 130 16.87 30.76 -2.03
CA GLN A 130 17.21 31.43 -3.27
C GLN A 130 18.71 31.67 -3.25
N GLU A 131 19.44 31.08 -4.19
CA GLU A 131 20.65 31.64 -4.81
C GLU A 131 20.94 30.95 -6.15
#